data_AF-A0A509L501-F1
#
_entry.id   AF-A0A509L501-F1
#
_cell.length_a   1.000
_cell.length_b   1.000
_cell.length_c   1.000
_cell.angle_alpha   90.00
_cell.angle_beta   90.00
_cell.angle_gamma   90.00
#
_symmetry.space_group_name_H-M   'P 1'
#
loop_
_entity.id
_entity.type
_entity.pdbx_description
1 polymer ?
#
loop_
_entity_poly.entity_id
_entity_poly.type
_entity_poly.pdbx_seq_one_letter_code
_entity_poly.pdbx_strand_id
1 'polypeptide(L)'
;MNRTVLLIATFDTKEQEAVFLIKCLQARGVEVLTMDAGILSPSGISVDVDQDQVARHGGNSLKDLLAAGDKSACLFNMIRGAEILTAELYEQGRFHGVISIGGGQGTDIGCAAMRCLPTGVPKLMVSTVASGRATFGPFVGTKDITMMHSVADMQGLNFLTRRILKNAAGAICGMVQSAGTADPGPQGIPVALSMLGTTTPGALRAKTILEDSGFEVVAYHQNGTGGIAMEDMIRGADFKGVLDLNLHEIGDRYVGGLHGAIRGDRLEAAGDTGIPQFIAPGSINYMVLGPLESLSPEMRARKLIVHNSYLTLVRLNHEELSGVGKLVAEKLNRAKGVTRVFIPLQGYSFPDRHSLPHWDPEGNRVFVDALKAGLNPEIPLVELDAHINDPEFIDPVVEEFLSVMNAT
;
A
#
# COMPACT_ATOMS: atom_id res chain seq x y z
N MET A 1 22.23 23.33 5.37
CA MET A 1 21.54 23.56 4.08
C MET A 1 20.11 23.94 4.40
N ASN A 2 19.54 24.92 3.68
CA ASN A 2 18.13 25.27 3.85
C ASN A 2 17.26 24.10 3.37
N ARG A 3 16.20 23.80 4.11
CA ARG A 3 15.21 22.79 3.73
C ARG A 3 14.17 23.46 2.83
N THR A 4 13.79 22.78 1.77
CA THR A 4 12.80 23.25 0.79
C THR A 4 11.58 22.35 0.84
N VAL A 5 10.39 22.94 0.85
CA VAL A 5 9.10 22.25 0.78
C VAL A 5 8.41 22.56 -0.55
N LEU A 6 7.92 21.53 -1.24
CA LEU A 6 7.03 21.68 -2.38
C LEU A 6 5.61 21.98 -1.89
N LEU A 7 5.07 23.15 -2.25
CA LEU A 7 3.67 23.52 -2.04
C LEU A 7 2.88 23.30 -3.33
N ILE A 8 1.95 22.35 -3.30
CA ILE A 8 1.02 22.08 -4.41
C ILE A 8 -0.36 22.65 -4.05
N ALA A 9 -0.88 23.55 -4.86
CA ALA A 9 -2.21 24.12 -4.66
C ALA A 9 -2.86 24.50 -6.00
N THR A 10 -4.18 24.67 -5.98
CA THR A 10 -4.93 25.29 -7.08
C THR A 10 -4.92 26.81 -6.87
N PHE A 11 -3.91 27.52 -7.38
CA PHE A 11 -3.72 28.94 -7.04
C PHE A 11 -4.86 29.82 -7.55
N ASP A 12 -5.48 29.45 -8.68
CA ASP A 12 -6.69 30.07 -9.22
C ASP A 12 -7.84 30.28 -8.21
N THR A 13 -7.94 29.41 -7.20
CA THR A 13 -9.01 29.41 -6.19
C THR A 13 -8.52 29.54 -4.76
N LYS A 14 -7.23 29.26 -4.50
CA LYS A 14 -6.64 29.22 -3.14
C LYS A 14 -5.37 30.05 -3.01
N GLU A 15 -5.19 31.05 -3.87
CA GLU A 15 -4.00 31.92 -3.84
C GLU A 15 -3.77 32.53 -2.45
N GLN A 16 -4.82 33.04 -1.79
CA GLN A 16 -4.67 33.70 -0.49
C GLN A 16 -4.15 32.73 0.58
N GLU A 17 -4.69 31.52 0.63
CA GLU A 17 -4.29 30.46 1.53
C GLU A 17 -2.87 29.98 1.24
N ALA A 18 -2.53 29.77 -0.04
CA ALA A 18 -1.21 29.37 -0.48
C ALA A 18 -0.16 30.43 -0.12
N VAL A 19 -0.42 31.71 -0.40
CA VAL A 19 0.46 32.83 -0.04
C VAL A 19 0.65 32.93 1.48
N PHE A 20 -0.41 32.74 2.25
CA PHE A 20 -0.30 32.74 3.71
C PHE A 20 0.54 31.57 4.22
N LEU A 21 0.37 30.39 3.63
CA LEU A 21 1.17 29.20 3.96
C LEU A 21 2.64 29.39 3.59
N ILE A 22 2.95 29.93 2.40
CA ILE A 22 4.31 30.31 1.97
C ILE A 22 4.97 31.20 3.03
N LYS A 23 4.29 32.28 3.44
CA LYS A 23 4.80 33.18 4.49
C LYS A 23 5.05 32.46 5.81
N CYS A 24 4.18 31.53 6.19
CA CYS A 24 4.34 30.75 7.43
C CYS A 24 5.53 29.79 7.39
N LEU A 25 5.83 29.20 6.22
CA LEU A 25 6.98 28.32 6.00
C LEU A 25 8.29 29.12 5.99
N GLN A 26 8.32 30.23 5.24
CA GLN A 26 9.48 31.13 5.15
C GLN A 26 9.85 31.74 6.50
N ALA A 27 8.84 32.13 7.31
CA ALA A 27 9.06 32.61 8.68
C ALA A 27 9.72 31.58 9.61
N ARG A 28 9.78 30.30 9.21
CA ARG A 28 10.45 29.20 9.92
C ARG A 28 11.77 28.79 9.26
N GLY A 29 12.26 29.58 8.31
CA GLY A 29 13.52 29.31 7.61
C GLY A 29 13.45 28.14 6.62
N VAL A 30 12.24 27.79 6.16
CA VAL A 30 12.02 26.77 5.12
C VAL A 30 11.72 27.45 3.80
N GLU A 31 12.49 27.10 2.77
CA GLU A 31 12.27 27.57 1.40
C GLU A 31 11.04 26.87 0.80
N VAL A 32 10.40 27.52 -0.16
CA VAL A 32 9.17 27.00 -0.76
C VAL A 32 9.35 26.94 -2.27
N LEU A 33 9.19 25.74 -2.82
CA LEU A 33 9.00 25.50 -4.24
C LEU A 33 7.50 25.40 -4.50
N THR A 34 6.97 26.12 -5.48
CA THR A 34 5.53 26.22 -5.72
C THR A 34 5.12 25.52 -7.00
N MET A 35 4.01 24.78 -6.94
CA MET A 35 3.38 24.13 -8.09
C MET A 35 1.90 24.48 -8.14
N ASP A 36 1.50 25.14 -9.22
CA ASP A 36 0.11 25.47 -9.50
C ASP A 36 -0.57 24.35 -10.29
N ALA A 37 -1.60 23.76 -9.70
CA ALA A 37 -2.43 22.75 -10.32
C ALA A 37 -3.87 23.24 -10.58
N GLY A 38 -4.07 24.56 -10.63
CA GLY A 38 -5.31 25.21 -11.03
C GLY A 38 -5.71 24.90 -12.48
N ILE A 39 -6.99 25.08 -12.79
CA ILE A 39 -7.52 24.86 -14.15
C ILE A 39 -8.39 26.02 -14.65
N LEU A 40 -8.75 26.98 -13.79
CA LEU A 40 -9.70 28.05 -14.13
C LEU A 40 -9.00 29.27 -14.71
N SER A 41 -7.90 29.70 -14.09
CA SER A 41 -7.16 30.89 -14.50
C SER A 41 -5.70 30.80 -14.03
N PRO A 42 -4.76 31.46 -14.71
CA PRO A 42 -3.39 31.55 -14.22
C PRO A 42 -3.32 32.15 -12.81
N SER A 43 -2.33 31.75 -12.02
CA SER A 43 -2.04 32.39 -10.73
C SER A 43 -1.81 33.90 -10.89
N GLY A 44 -2.28 34.68 -9.92
CA GLY A 44 -2.01 36.12 -9.80
C GLY A 44 -0.63 36.43 -9.20
N ILE A 45 0.13 35.40 -8.80
CA ILE A 45 1.52 35.52 -8.33
C ILE A 45 2.48 34.70 -9.21
N SER A 46 3.78 34.94 -9.07
CA SER A 46 4.78 34.06 -9.67
C SER A 46 4.82 32.72 -8.94
N VAL A 47 4.78 31.63 -9.71
CA VAL A 47 4.98 30.26 -9.23
C VAL A 47 6.18 29.63 -9.94
N ASP A 48 6.81 28.63 -9.33
CA ASP A 48 7.99 27.96 -9.88
C ASP A 48 7.62 26.95 -10.97
N VAL A 49 6.48 26.28 -10.79
CA VAL A 49 5.86 25.36 -11.75
C VAL A 49 4.42 25.80 -11.99
N ASP A 50 4.12 26.21 -13.22
CA ASP A 50 2.80 26.71 -13.60
C ASP A 50 1.83 25.59 -14.05
N GLN A 51 0.54 25.92 -14.12
CA GLN A 51 -0.52 24.99 -14.54
C GLN A 51 -0.33 24.42 -15.95
N ASP A 52 0.32 25.14 -16.87
CA ASP A 52 0.56 24.65 -18.23
C ASP A 52 1.67 23.61 -18.24
N GLN A 53 2.72 23.79 -17.44
CA GLN A 53 3.76 22.80 -17.22
C GLN A 53 3.17 21.54 -16.60
N VAL A 54 2.34 21.67 -15.55
CA VAL A 54 1.64 20.53 -14.94
C VAL A 54 0.80 19.79 -15.97
N ALA A 55 -0.02 20.50 -16.73
CA ALA A 55 -0.88 19.87 -17.73
C ALA A 55 -0.08 19.11 -18.81
N ARG A 56 1.03 19.69 -19.31
CA ARG A 56 1.87 19.04 -20.33
C ARG A 56 2.47 17.73 -19.84
N HIS A 57 2.90 17.65 -18.57
CA HIS A 57 3.37 16.40 -17.98
C HIS A 57 2.23 15.39 -17.80
N GLY A 58 1.00 15.87 -17.63
CA GLY A 58 -0.22 15.06 -17.71
C GLY A 58 -0.48 14.43 -19.09
N GLY A 59 0.17 14.94 -20.15
CA GLY A 59 0.10 14.44 -21.52
C GLY A 59 -0.76 15.28 -22.45
N ASN A 60 -1.42 16.34 -21.96
CA ASN A 60 -2.28 17.19 -22.77
C ASN A 60 -2.07 18.68 -22.45
N SER A 61 -2.41 19.54 -23.40
CA SER A 61 -2.46 20.99 -23.18
C SER A 61 -3.69 21.36 -22.33
N LEU A 62 -3.50 22.17 -21.28
CA LEU A 62 -4.61 22.68 -20.48
C LEU A 62 -5.60 23.47 -21.34
N LYS A 63 -5.09 24.28 -22.27
CA LYS A 63 -5.91 25.06 -23.22
C LYS A 63 -6.83 24.17 -24.05
N ASP A 64 -6.32 23.03 -24.53
CA ASP A 64 -7.09 22.13 -25.40
C ASP A 64 -8.17 21.39 -24.61
N LEU A 65 -7.83 20.96 -23.38
CA LEU A 65 -8.78 20.33 -22.46
C LEU A 65 -9.91 21.27 -22.04
N LEU A 66 -9.58 22.54 -21.75
CA LEU A 66 -10.58 23.56 -21.44
C LEU A 66 -11.48 23.87 -22.64
N ALA A 67 -10.92 23.92 -23.84
CA ALA A 67 -11.68 24.11 -25.08
C ALA A 67 -12.65 22.95 -25.35
N ALA A 68 -12.31 21.72 -24.93
CA ALA A 68 -13.19 20.57 -25.01
C ALA A 68 -14.31 20.56 -23.95
N GLY A 69 -14.24 21.41 -22.92
CA GLY A 69 -15.26 21.55 -21.90
C GLY A 69 -15.35 20.40 -20.89
N ASP A 70 -14.39 19.46 -20.90
CA ASP A 70 -14.37 18.31 -19.98
C ASP A 70 -13.51 18.61 -18.75
N LYS A 71 -14.18 19.09 -17.68
CA LYS A 71 -13.53 19.38 -16.40
C LYS A 71 -12.94 18.13 -15.73
N SER A 72 -13.51 16.96 -15.95
CA SER A 72 -13.00 15.70 -15.38
C SER A 72 -11.70 15.31 -16.06
N ALA A 73 -11.65 15.41 -17.39
CA ALA A 73 -10.41 15.21 -18.15
C ALA A 73 -9.32 16.20 -17.74
N CYS A 74 -9.68 17.47 -17.51
CA CYS A 74 -8.75 18.45 -16.93
C CYS A 74 -8.19 17.97 -15.60
N LEU A 75 -9.04 17.58 -14.65
CA LEU A 75 -8.62 17.12 -13.33
C LEU A 75 -7.68 15.91 -13.41
N PHE A 76 -8.04 14.86 -14.16
CA PHE A 76 -7.19 13.67 -14.27
C PHE A 76 -5.85 13.98 -14.93
N ASN A 77 -5.82 14.87 -15.91
CA ASN A 77 -4.58 15.33 -16.53
C ASN A 77 -3.69 16.09 -15.52
N MET A 78 -4.27 16.97 -14.70
CA MET A 78 -3.53 17.69 -13.65
C MET A 78 -3.02 16.75 -12.55
N ILE A 79 -3.81 15.74 -12.14
CA ILE A 79 -3.40 14.71 -11.18
C ILE A 79 -2.15 14.00 -11.70
N ARG A 80 -2.19 13.50 -12.95
CA ARG A 80 -1.07 12.82 -13.58
C ARG A 80 0.16 13.73 -13.73
N GLY A 81 -0.05 14.98 -14.13
CA GLY A 81 1.01 15.96 -14.27
C GLY A 81 1.71 16.28 -12.95
N ALA A 82 0.93 16.49 -11.89
CA ALA A 82 1.46 16.76 -10.56
C ALA A 82 2.23 15.56 -9.99
N GLU A 83 1.75 14.34 -10.23
CA GLU A 83 2.44 13.10 -9.88
C GLU A 83 3.84 12.99 -10.52
N ILE A 84 3.91 13.16 -11.85
CA ILE A 84 5.15 13.05 -12.63
C ILE A 84 6.15 14.14 -12.20
N LEU A 85 5.72 15.41 -12.19
CA LEU A 85 6.60 16.52 -11.84
C LEU A 85 7.10 16.43 -10.40
N THR A 86 6.25 15.97 -9.48
CA THR A 86 6.66 15.79 -8.08
C THR A 86 7.76 14.73 -7.95
N ALA A 87 7.65 13.62 -8.68
CA ALA A 87 8.70 12.60 -8.73
C ALA A 87 10.00 13.15 -9.33
N GLU A 88 9.93 13.80 -10.50
CA GLU A 88 11.11 14.37 -11.19
C GLU A 88 11.83 15.42 -10.33
N LEU A 89 11.08 16.33 -9.70
CA LEU A 89 11.64 17.36 -8.83
C LEU A 89 12.28 16.75 -7.57
N TYR A 90 11.72 15.65 -7.06
CA TYR A 90 12.30 14.95 -5.92
C TYR A 90 13.61 14.26 -6.29
N GLU A 91 13.66 13.55 -7.42
CA GLU A 91 14.87 12.91 -7.95
C GLU A 91 15.99 13.93 -8.21
N GLN A 92 15.64 15.15 -8.62
CA GLN A 92 16.57 16.27 -8.78
C GLN A 92 17.02 16.90 -7.45
N GLY A 93 16.52 16.43 -6.30
CA GLY A 93 16.83 16.98 -4.98
C GLY A 93 16.29 18.39 -4.74
N ARG A 94 15.23 18.81 -5.47
CA ARG A 94 14.70 20.18 -5.43
C ARG A 94 13.90 20.49 -4.17
N PHE A 95 13.40 19.47 -3.46
CA PHE A 95 12.65 19.63 -2.22
C PHE A 95 12.86 18.44 -1.27
N HIS A 96 12.45 18.61 -0.02
CA HIS A 96 12.68 17.68 1.09
C HIS A 96 11.38 17.27 1.80
N GLY A 97 10.25 17.84 1.40
CA GLY A 97 8.92 17.49 1.85
C GLY A 97 7.87 18.18 0.98
N VAL A 98 6.65 17.68 1.02
CA VAL A 98 5.53 18.19 0.23
C VAL A 98 4.35 18.52 1.13
N ILE A 99 3.72 19.67 0.85
CA ILE A 99 2.48 20.09 1.48
C ILE A 99 1.47 20.48 0.42
N SER A 100 0.20 20.12 0.63
CA SER A 100 -0.88 20.56 -0.24
C SER A 100 -2.11 20.98 0.56
N ILE A 101 -2.93 21.83 -0.04
CA ILE A 101 -4.16 22.38 0.54
C ILE A 101 -5.31 22.21 -0.45
N GLY A 102 -6.47 21.73 -0.01
CA GLY A 102 -7.52 21.39 -0.96
C GLY A 102 -8.88 21.05 -0.39
N GLY A 103 -9.90 21.25 -1.22
CA GLY A 103 -11.15 20.48 -1.12
C GLY A 103 -10.98 19.08 -1.71
N GLY A 104 -12.06 18.39 -2.09
CA GLY A 104 -11.97 17.04 -2.68
C GLY A 104 -11.00 16.92 -3.85
N GLN A 105 -11.12 17.78 -4.86
CA GLN A 105 -10.26 17.74 -6.05
C GLN A 105 -8.80 18.10 -5.75
N GLY A 106 -8.57 19.14 -4.93
CA GLY A 106 -7.21 19.52 -4.51
C GLY A 106 -6.54 18.46 -3.62
N THR A 107 -7.35 17.74 -2.82
CA THR A 107 -6.88 16.59 -2.03
C THR A 107 -6.44 15.45 -2.95
N ASP A 108 -7.19 15.19 -4.02
CA ASP A 108 -6.83 14.14 -4.98
C ASP A 108 -5.51 14.44 -5.69
N ILE A 109 -5.35 15.67 -6.21
CA ILE A 109 -4.11 16.15 -6.83
C ILE A 109 -2.93 16.06 -5.85
N GLY A 110 -3.08 16.66 -4.66
CA GLY A 110 -2.02 16.71 -3.66
C GLY A 110 -1.60 15.32 -3.18
N CYS A 111 -2.57 14.45 -2.93
CA CYS A 111 -2.28 13.08 -2.49
C CYS A 111 -1.68 12.23 -3.61
N ALA A 112 -2.06 12.40 -4.88
CA ALA A 112 -1.41 11.70 -5.99
C ALA A 112 0.07 12.06 -6.08
N ALA A 113 0.40 13.35 -6.03
CA ALA A 113 1.77 13.84 -5.96
C ALA A 113 2.53 13.32 -4.72
N MET A 114 1.87 13.19 -3.57
CA MET A 114 2.49 12.61 -2.38
C MET A 114 2.74 11.10 -2.51
N ARG A 115 1.85 10.36 -3.18
CA ARG A 115 1.93 8.90 -3.28
C ARG A 115 3.10 8.42 -4.14
N CYS A 116 3.59 9.21 -5.10
CA CYS A 116 4.74 8.81 -5.91
C CYS A 116 6.07 8.87 -5.14
N LEU A 117 6.11 9.55 -3.98
CA LEU A 117 7.33 9.72 -3.20
C LEU A 117 7.66 8.49 -2.34
N PRO A 118 8.95 8.25 -2.02
CA PRO A 118 9.37 7.20 -1.10
C PRO A 118 8.74 7.34 0.29
N THR A 119 8.55 6.21 0.98
CA THR A 119 8.11 6.18 2.38
C THR A 119 9.14 6.93 3.25
N GLY A 120 8.67 7.65 4.27
CA GLY A 120 9.52 8.47 5.15
C GLY A 120 9.73 9.91 4.67
N VAL A 121 9.55 10.20 3.37
CA VAL A 121 9.54 11.59 2.89
C VAL A 121 8.39 12.37 3.56
N PRO A 122 8.62 13.55 4.15
CA PRO A 122 7.57 14.35 4.74
C PRO A 122 6.44 14.71 3.77
N LYS A 123 5.22 14.24 4.05
CA LYS A 123 4.01 14.44 3.25
C LYS A 123 2.85 14.93 4.13
N LEU A 124 2.33 16.13 3.86
CA LEU A 124 1.22 16.71 4.63
C LEU A 124 0.11 17.26 3.73
N MET A 125 -1.09 16.69 3.82
CA MET A 125 -2.27 17.15 3.09
C MET A 125 -3.25 17.86 4.04
N VAL A 126 -3.53 19.15 3.83
CA VAL A 126 -4.59 19.88 4.55
C VAL A 126 -5.88 19.81 3.73
N SER A 127 -6.84 19.01 4.19
CA SER A 127 -8.03 18.66 3.40
C SER A 127 -9.34 18.99 4.10
N THR A 128 -10.32 19.51 3.35
CA THR A 128 -11.71 19.67 3.83
C THR A 128 -12.45 18.33 3.91
N VAL A 129 -11.92 17.30 3.25
CA VAL A 129 -12.45 15.94 3.21
C VAL A 129 -11.50 14.98 3.90
N ALA A 130 -10.98 15.36 5.07
CA ALA A 130 -10.22 14.46 5.97
C ALA A 130 -11.10 13.86 7.09
N SER A 131 -12.38 14.25 7.19
CA SER A 131 -13.34 13.73 8.15
C SER A 131 -14.73 13.60 7.51
N GLY A 132 -15.47 12.53 7.82
CA GLY A 132 -16.74 12.21 7.17
C GLY A 132 -16.93 10.72 6.87
N ARG A 133 -17.95 10.41 6.08
CA ARG A 133 -18.31 9.03 5.66
C ARG A 133 -17.65 8.59 4.35
N ALA A 134 -17.00 9.50 3.63
CA ALA A 134 -16.26 9.17 2.42
C ALA A 134 -15.03 8.31 2.76
N THR A 135 -14.60 7.48 1.82
CA THR A 135 -13.41 6.64 2.00
C THR A 135 -12.15 7.49 1.94
N PHE A 136 -11.37 7.52 3.03
CA PHE A 136 -10.07 8.22 3.06
C PHE A 136 -8.93 7.37 2.50
N GLY A 137 -9.09 6.04 2.53
CA GLY A 137 -8.09 5.08 2.05
C GLY A 137 -7.55 5.37 0.64
N PRO A 138 -8.41 5.67 -0.37
CA PRO A 138 -7.93 6.00 -1.72
C PRO A 138 -7.01 7.21 -1.81
N PHE A 139 -7.15 8.20 -0.92
CA PHE A 139 -6.25 9.35 -0.89
C PHE A 139 -4.86 8.97 -0.37
N VAL A 140 -4.79 8.19 0.70
CA VAL A 140 -3.50 7.83 1.34
C VAL A 140 -2.80 6.70 0.59
N GLY A 141 -3.55 5.71 0.10
CA GLY A 141 -3.01 4.49 -0.48
C GLY A 141 -2.18 3.71 0.55
N THR A 142 -0.97 3.32 0.15
CA THR A 142 0.01 2.57 0.94
C THR A 142 1.10 3.46 1.54
N LYS A 143 0.94 4.79 1.48
CA LYS A 143 1.99 5.76 1.81
C LYS A 143 1.72 6.43 3.15
N ASP A 144 2.77 6.95 3.76
CA ASP A 144 2.78 7.64 5.05
C ASP A 144 2.31 9.11 4.94
N ILE A 145 1.19 9.35 4.24
CA ILE A 145 0.61 10.68 4.07
C ILE A 145 -0.09 11.12 5.35
N THR A 146 0.35 12.26 5.91
CA THR A 146 -0.35 12.87 7.05
C THR A 146 -1.53 13.70 6.54
N MET A 147 -2.74 13.34 6.94
CA MET A 147 -3.96 14.09 6.64
C MET A 147 -4.30 15.04 7.79
N MET A 148 -4.41 16.34 7.51
CA MET A 148 -4.86 17.36 8.46
C MET A 148 -6.22 17.91 8.03
N HIS A 149 -7.24 17.76 8.87
CA HIS A 149 -8.56 18.33 8.59
C HIS A 149 -8.52 19.86 8.63
N SER A 150 -9.02 20.51 7.59
CA SER A 150 -9.08 21.96 7.50
C SER A 150 -10.16 22.59 8.39
N VAL A 151 -11.07 21.80 8.96
CA VAL A 151 -12.22 22.16 9.82
C VAL A 151 -13.27 23.03 9.15
N ALA A 152 -12.85 24.10 8.48
CA ALA A 152 -13.66 24.95 7.63
C ALA A 152 -13.23 24.79 6.18
N ASP A 153 -14.12 25.20 5.27
CA ASP A 153 -13.79 25.29 3.86
C ASP A 153 -12.68 26.32 3.60
N MET A 154 -11.92 26.11 2.53
CA MET A 154 -10.84 26.99 2.07
C MET A 154 -11.37 27.95 1.02
N GLN A 155 -12.23 28.86 1.47
CA GLN A 155 -12.79 29.98 0.68
C GLN A 155 -12.37 31.31 1.30
N GLY A 156 -11.07 31.55 1.30
CA GLY A 156 -10.44 32.71 1.90
C GLY A 156 -9.93 32.49 3.34
N LEU A 157 -9.08 33.42 3.76
CA LEU A 157 -8.47 33.41 5.08
C LEU A 157 -9.38 34.01 6.15
N ASN A 158 -9.70 33.22 7.16
CA ASN A 158 -10.38 33.66 8.38
C ASN A 158 -9.54 33.29 9.62
N PHE A 159 -10.02 33.65 10.81
CA PHE A 159 -9.26 33.40 12.05
C PHE A 159 -8.97 31.91 12.28
N LEU A 160 -9.84 31.02 11.80
CA LEU A 160 -9.74 29.58 11.96
C LEU A 160 -8.80 28.97 10.91
N THR A 161 -8.99 29.26 9.62
CA THR A 161 -8.14 28.74 8.54
C THR A 161 -6.69 29.21 8.70
N ARG A 162 -6.46 30.45 9.17
CA ARG A 162 -5.11 30.95 9.52
C ARG A 162 -4.45 30.14 10.63
N ARG A 163 -5.19 29.74 11.68
CA ARG A 163 -4.65 28.91 12.77
C ARG A 163 -4.26 27.53 12.25
N ILE A 164 -5.10 26.94 11.42
CA ILE A 164 -4.89 25.60 10.88
C ILE A 164 -3.72 25.58 9.90
N LEU A 165 -3.64 26.53 8.97
CA LEU A 165 -2.50 26.65 8.05
C LEU A 165 -1.19 26.96 8.80
N LYS A 166 -1.24 27.72 9.91
CA LYS A 166 -0.06 27.96 10.76
C LYS A 166 0.41 26.68 11.47
N ASN A 167 -0.52 25.81 11.88
CA ASN A 167 -0.21 24.49 12.44
C ASN A 167 0.35 23.56 11.36
N ALA A 168 -0.25 23.53 10.17
CA ALA A 168 0.24 22.77 9.04
C ALA A 168 1.68 23.15 8.67
N ALA A 169 1.97 24.46 8.59
CA ALA A 169 3.33 24.96 8.40
C ALA A 169 4.28 24.46 9.50
N GLY A 170 3.86 24.52 10.77
CA GLY A 170 4.65 24.02 11.89
C GLY A 170 4.95 22.51 11.78
N ALA A 171 3.95 21.72 11.42
CA ALA A 171 4.06 20.28 11.26
C ALA A 171 5.05 19.93 10.14
N ILE A 172 4.84 20.42 8.91
CA ILE A 172 5.73 20.09 7.80
C ILE A 172 7.15 20.62 8.03
N CYS A 173 7.32 21.82 8.60
CA CYS A 173 8.65 22.33 8.97
C CYS A 173 9.36 21.40 9.96
N GLY A 174 8.67 20.94 11.00
CA GLY A 174 9.23 19.99 11.96
C GLY A 174 9.63 18.67 11.31
N MET A 175 8.80 18.13 10.41
CA MET A 175 9.10 16.91 9.68
C MET A 175 10.34 17.07 8.78
N VAL A 176 10.42 18.13 7.96
CA VAL A 176 11.57 18.31 7.04
C VAL A 176 12.88 18.67 7.76
N GLN A 177 12.80 19.34 8.91
CA GLN A 177 13.96 19.62 9.74
C GLN A 177 14.46 18.34 10.44
N SER A 178 13.55 17.48 10.89
CA SER A 178 13.88 16.19 11.50
C SER A 178 14.40 15.18 10.47
N ALA A 179 13.87 15.18 9.24
CA ALA A 179 14.34 14.33 8.14
C ALA A 179 15.78 14.65 7.66
N GLY A 180 16.51 15.51 8.36
CA GLY A 180 17.94 15.74 8.17
C GLY A 180 18.84 15.02 9.16
N THR A 181 18.26 14.35 10.15
CA THR A 181 18.99 13.33 10.91
C THR A 181 19.19 12.14 10.01
N ALA A 182 20.40 11.55 10.02
CA ALA A 182 20.69 10.34 9.24
C ALA A 182 19.59 9.29 9.47
N ASP A 183 19.05 8.74 8.39
CA ASP A 183 18.20 7.55 8.46
C ASP A 183 19.01 6.46 9.18
N PRO A 184 18.53 5.91 10.31
CA PRO A 184 19.25 4.84 10.99
C PRO A 184 19.44 3.63 10.08
N GLY A 185 18.65 3.48 9.01
CA GLY A 185 18.65 2.32 8.14
C GLY A 185 18.24 1.06 8.90
N PRO A 186 18.23 -0.10 8.22
CA PRO A 186 18.00 -1.37 8.89
C PRO A 186 19.20 -1.74 9.78
N GLN A 187 18.91 -2.26 10.97
CA GLN A 187 19.86 -2.83 11.93
C GLN A 187 20.22 -4.29 11.61
N GLY A 188 19.51 -4.92 10.67
CA GLY A 188 19.79 -6.28 10.15
C GLY A 188 19.56 -6.39 8.65
N ILE A 189 19.54 -7.62 8.13
CA ILE A 189 19.15 -7.86 6.72
C ILE A 189 17.62 -7.73 6.60
N PRO A 190 17.09 -6.72 5.88
CA PRO A 190 15.66 -6.46 5.87
C PRO A 190 14.89 -7.52 5.07
N VAL A 191 13.87 -8.11 5.70
CA VAL A 191 13.00 -9.15 5.11
C VAL A 191 11.54 -8.81 5.35
N ALA A 192 10.73 -8.96 4.30
CA ALA A 192 9.29 -8.83 4.41
C ALA A 192 8.66 -10.15 4.84
N LEU A 193 7.68 -10.09 5.74
CA LEU A 193 6.91 -11.24 6.22
C LEU A 193 5.41 -10.94 6.11
N SER A 194 4.67 -11.74 5.35
CA SER A 194 3.20 -11.61 5.33
C SER A 194 2.55 -12.43 6.44
N MET A 195 1.53 -11.86 7.07
CA MET A 195 0.79 -12.55 8.15
C MET A 195 -0.66 -12.08 8.27
N LEU A 196 -1.45 -12.87 8.98
CA LEU A 196 -2.81 -12.52 9.40
C LEU A 196 -3.03 -13.07 10.81
N GLY A 197 -4.09 -12.63 11.50
CA GLY A 197 -4.43 -13.14 12.84
C GLY A 197 -4.47 -14.67 12.91
N THR A 198 -4.87 -15.33 11.81
CA THR A 198 -4.98 -16.79 11.73
C THR A 198 -3.66 -17.52 11.41
N THR A 199 -2.59 -16.81 11.03
CA THR A 199 -1.23 -17.37 10.85
C THR A 199 -0.19 -16.76 11.80
N THR A 200 -0.65 -15.98 12.78
CA THR A 200 0.23 -15.23 13.70
C THR A 200 1.20 -16.13 14.46
N PRO A 201 0.80 -17.31 15.02
CA PRO A 201 1.75 -18.17 15.72
C PRO A 201 2.94 -18.61 14.85
N GLY A 202 2.68 -19.06 13.61
CA GLY A 202 3.74 -19.48 12.69
C GLY A 202 4.59 -18.31 12.22
N ALA A 203 3.97 -17.19 11.87
CA ALA A 203 4.68 -15.98 11.45
C ALA A 203 5.60 -15.41 12.54
N LEU A 204 5.14 -15.37 13.80
CA LEU A 204 5.99 -14.89 14.92
C LEU A 204 7.15 -15.84 15.23
N ARG A 205 6.95 -17.15 15.04
CA ARG A 205 8.05 -18.11 15.12
C ARG A 205 9.09 -17.84 14.04
N ALA A 206 8.66 -17.69 12.78
CA ALA A 206 9.56 -17.37 11.67
C ALA A 206 10.33 -16.07 11.93
N LYS A 207 9.62 -15.03 12.37
CA LYS A 207 10.22 -13.74 12.76
C LYS A 207 11.31 -13.90 13.81
N THR A 208 11.04 -14.66 14.88
CA THR A 208 12.00 -14.87 15.97
C THR A 208 13.29 -15.53 15.46
N ILE A 209 13.16 -16.60 14.68
CA ILE A 209 14.32 -17.34 14.13
C ILE A 209 15.17 -16.45 13.20
N LEU A 210 14.52 -15.65 12.36
CA LEU A 210 15.18 -14.71 11.46
C LEU A 210 15.92 -13.61 12.23
N GLU A 211 15.29 -13.00 13.23
CA GLU A 211 15.91 -11.94 14.03
C GLU A 211 17.09 -12.45 14.86
N ASP A 212 16.97 -13.64 15.46
CA ASP A 212 18.07 -14.32 16.14
C ASP A 212 19.24 -14.65 15.19
N SER A 213 18.97 -14.69 13.88
CA SER A 213 19.95 -14.92 12.81
C SER A 213 20.47 -13.62 12.16
N GLY A 214 20.17 -12.44 12.71
CA GLY A 214 20.70 -11.16 12.22
C GLY A 214 19.87 -10.48 11.11
N PHE A 215 18.65 -10.94 10.89
CA PHE A 215 17.71 -10.30 9.97
C PHE A 215 16.85 -9.26 10.71
N GLU A 216 16.29 -8.32 9.96
CA GLU A 216 15.27 -7.39 10.45
C GLU A 216 13.97 -7.63 9.71
N VAL A 217 12.93 -8.03 10.43
CA VAL A 217 11.68 -8.51 9.82
C VAL A 217 10.59 -7.44 9.91
N VAL A 218 10.07 -7.04 8.75
CA VAL A 218 8.90 -6.17 8.65
C VAL A 218 7.66 -7.00 8.33
N ALA A 219 6.71 -7.03 9.27
CA ALA A 219 5.51 -7.83 9.16
C ALA A 219 4.33 -7.04 8.54
N TYR A 220 3.67 -7.62 7.53
CA TYR A 220 2.56 -7.01 6.81
C TYR A 220 1.27 -7.79 6.98
N HIS A 221 0.25 -7.11 7.52
CA HIS A 221 -1.07 -7.69 7.73
C HIS A 221 -1.83 -7.81 6.39
N GLN A 222 -2.19 -9.03 6.00
CA GLN A 222 -2.86 -9.32 4.73
C GLN A 222 -4.37 -9.00 4.77
N ASN A 223 -4.72 -7.73 4.97
CA ASN A 223 -6.10 -7.24 5.16
C ASN A 223 -6.60 -6.32 4.04
N GLY A 224 -6.00 -6.42 2.85
CA GLY A 224 -6.34 -5.65 1.66
C GLY A 224 -5.51 -4.38 1.45
N THR A 225 -4.60 -4.08 2.38
CA THR A 225 -3.65 -2.96 2.22
C THR A 225 -2.22 -3.37 2.52
N GLY A 226 -2.00 -4.24 3.52
CA GLY A 226 -0.66 -4.64 3.91
C GLY A 226 0.09 -5.40 2.82
N GLY A 227 -0.55 -6.30 2.06
CA GLY A 227 0.14 -6.97 0.95
C GLY A 227 0.56 -6.00 -0.14
N ILE A 228 -0.25 -5.00 -0.50
CA ILE A 228 0.14 -4.00 -1.50
C ILE A 228 1.23 -3.06 -0.98
N ALA A 229 1.20 -2.69 0.30
CA ALA A 229 2.30 -1.95 0.92
C ALA A 229 3.62 -2.75 0.88
N MET A 230 3.54 -4.06 1.11
CA MET A 230 4.68 -4.97 0.96
C MET A 230 5.20 -4.99 -0.48
N GLU A 231 4.32 -5.16 -1.50
CA GLU A 231 4.72 -5.12 -2.91
C GLU A 231 5.42 -3.79 -3.28
N ASP A 232 4.89 -2.66 -2.80
CA ASP A 232 5.43 -1.33 -3.10
C ASP A 232 6.84 -1.16 -2.51
N MET A 233 7.07 -1.65 -1.29
CA MET A 233 8.38 -1.59 -0.62
C MET A 233 9.37 -2.60 -1.20
N ILE A 234 8.90 -3.77 -1.67
CA ILE A 234 9.75 -4.70 -2.45
C ILE A 234 10.26 -4.01 -3.72
N ARG A 235 9.40 -3.30 -4.47
CA ARG A 235 9.83 -2.53 -5.64
C ARG A 235 10.69 -1.32 -5.29
N GLY A 236 10.54 -0.78 -4.09
CA GLY A 236 11.43 0.22 -3.50
C GLY A 236 12.82 -0.30 -3.15
N ALA A 237 13.08 -1.60 -3.30
CA ALA A 237 14.32 -2.28 -2.92
C ALA A 237 14.63 -2.20 -1.41
N ASP A 238 13.59 -2.03 -0.58
CA ASP A 238 13.69 -1.97 0.89
C ASP A 238 14.03 -3.35 1.50
N PHE A 239 13.80 -4.44 0.75
CA PHE A 239 13.95 -5.81 1.23
C PHE A 239 14.99 -6.62 0.43
N LYS A 240 15.62 -7.57 1.11
CA LYS A 240 16.54 -8.55 0.51
C LYS A 240 15.91 -9.92 0.27
N GLY A 241 14.78 -10.20 0.91
CA GLY A 241 14.01 -11.43 0.70
C GLY A 241 12.61 -11.31 1.28
N VAL A 242 11.74 -12.26 0.93
CA VAL A 242 10.32 -12.26 1.30
C VAL A 242 9.89 -13.64 1.79
N LEU A 243 9.36 -13.70 3.01
CA LEU A 243 8.56 -14.84 3.49
C LEU A 243 7.08 -14.48 3.35
N ASP A 244 6.50 -14.87 2.22
CA ASP A 244 5.08 -14.65 1.94
C ASP A 244 4.24 -15.83 2.47
N LEU A 245 4.15 -15.94 3.80
CA LEU A 245 3.47 -17.06 4.47
C LEU A 245 1.94 -16.98 4.44
N ASN A 246 1.38 -15.86 4.01
CA ASN A 246 -0.06 -15.60 3.99
C ASN A 246 -0.51 -14.98 2.67
N LEU A 247 -1.40 -15.68 1.97
CA LEU A 247 -1.92 -15.30 0.65
C LEU A 247 -3.41 -14.97 0.67
N HIS A 248 -3.98 -14.67 1.84
CA HIS A 248 -5.42 -14.41 2.01
C HIS A 248 -5.98 -13.44 0.96
N GLU A 249 -5.32 -12.32 0.74
CA GLU A 249 -5.76 -11.26 -0.17
C GLU A 249 -5.96 -11.75 -1.62
N ILE A 250 -5.21 -12.77 -2.06
CA ILE A 250 -5.35 -13.35 -3.42
C ILE A 250 -6.65 -14.13 -3.53
N GLY A 251 -6.91 -15.01 -2.55
CA GLY A 251 -8.16 -15.77 -2.49
C GLY A 251 -9.37 -14.84 -2.34
N ASP A 252 -9.25 -13.84 -1.47
CA ASP A 252 -10.29 -12.86 -1.22
C ASP A 252 -10.60 -12.01 -2.47
N ARG A 253 -9.56 -11.54 -3.18
CA ARG A 253 -9.72 -10.83 -4.46
C ARG A 253 -10.42 -11.68 -5.51
N TYR A 254 -10.03 -12.95 -5.64
CA TYR A 254 -10.56 -13.85 -6.67
C TYR A 254 -12.09 -13.99 -6.58
N VAL A 255 -12.63 -14.00 -5.37
CA VAL A 255 -14.07 -14.17 -5.09
C VAL A 255 -14.80 -12.87 -4.74
N GLY A 256 -14.10 -11.73 -4.75
CA GLY A 256 -14.70 -10.42 -4.46
C GLY A 256 -15.00 -10.15 -2.98
N GLY A 257 -14.18 -10.69 -2.08
CA GLY A 257 -14.23 -10.38 -0.65
C GLY A 257 -13.72 -8.98 -0.29
N LEU A 258 -13.94 -8.57 0.97
CA LEU A 258 -13.68 -7.22 1.47
C LEU A 258 -12.19 -6.84 1.53
N HIS A 259 -11.32 -7.78 1.85
CA HIS A 259 -9.87 -7.61 1.82
C HIS A 259 -9.28 -7.84 0.41
N GLY A 260 -10.10 -8.16 -0.59
CA GLY A 260 -9.71 -8.40 -1.98
C GLY A 260 -9.57 -7.13 -2.83
N ALA A 261 -9.88 -5.95 -2.27
CA ALA A 261 -9.78 -4.64 -2.92
C ALA A 261 -8.32 -4.14 -3.08
N ILE A 262 -7.44 -5.03 -3.55
CA ILE A 262 -6.00 -4.82 -3.72
C ILE A 262 -5.64 -4.44 -5.17
N ARG A 263 -4.36 -4.28 -5.48
CA ARG A 263 -3.85 -4.19 -6.86
C ARG A 263 -3.62 -5.59 -7.44
N GLY A 264 -3.73 -5.72 -8.77
CA GLY A 264 -3.72 -7.02 -9.44
C GLY A 264 -2.38 -7.77 -9.42
N ASP A 265 -1.30 -7.09 -9.07
CA ASP A 265 0.09 -7.54 -9.04
C ASP A 265 0.53 -8.12 -7.69
N ARG A 266 -0.38 -8.31 -6.73
CA ARG A 266 -0.07 -9.04 -5.49
C ARG A 266 0.58 -10.39 -5.84
N LEU A 267 1.66 -10.73 -5.14
CA LEU A 267 2.58 -11.86 -5.30
C LEU A 267 3.66 -11.69 -6.37
N GLU A 268 3.68 -10.59 -7.12
CA GLU A 268 4.54 -10.46 -8.32
C GLU A 268 5.83 -9.65 -8.08
N ALA A 269 5.90 -8.70 -7.12
CA ALA A 269 7.04 -7.78 -7.03
C ALA A 269 8.36 -8.47 -6.67
N ALA A 270 8.36 -9.47 -5.78
CA ALA A 270 9.58 -10.19 -5.42
C ALA A 270 10.14 -10.96 -6.63
N GLY A 271 9.25 -11.64 -7.37
CA GLY A 271 9.60 -12.32 -8.62
C GLY A 271 10.11 -11.36 -9.69
N ASP A 272 9.47 -10.20 -9.85
CA ASP A 272 9.86 -9.17 -10.83
C ASP A 272 11.23 -8.56 -10.55
N THR A 273 11.53 -8.32 -9.27
CA THR A 273 12.78 -7.71 -8.79
C THR A 273 13.90 -8.73 -8.57
N GLY A 274 13.58 -10.02 -8.55
CA GLY A 274 14.54 -11.12 -8.47
C GLY A 274 15.02 -11.45 -7.06
N ILE A 275 14.44 -10.86 -6.01
CA ILE A 275 14.80 -11.22 -4.63
C ILE A 275 14.19 -12.57 -4.24
N PRO A 276 14.82 -13.35 -3.33
CA PRO A 276 14.28 -14.61 -2.86
C PRO A 276 12.86 -14.49 -2.30
N GLN A 277 11.96 -15.36 -2.74
CA GLN A 277 10.54 -15.40 -2.36
C GLN A 277 10.14 -16.81 -1.91
N PHE A 278 9.74 -16.93 -0.65
CA PHE A 278 9.31 -18.18 -0.03
C PHE A 278 7.84 -18.08 0.33
N ILE A 279 7.02 -18.98 -0.20
CA ILE A 279 5.56 -18.83 -0.20
C ILE A 279 4.88 -19.97 0.56
N ALA A 280 3.87 -19.64 1.37
CA ALA A 280 2.94 -20.61 1.95
C ALA A 280 1.47 -20.14 1.77
N PRO A 281 0.49 -21.05 1.66
CA PRO A 281 -0.90 -20.72 1.31
C PRO A 281 -1.71 -20.15 2.48
N GLY A 282 -1.07 -19.43 3.41
CA GLY A 282 -1.71 -19.03 4.66
C GLY A 282 -3.00 -18.27 4.45
N SER A 283 -4.07 -18.70 5.12
CA SER A 283 -5.40 -18.08 5.11
C SER A 283 -6.03 -17.89 3.72
N ILE A 284 -5.50 -18.52 2.68
CA ILE A 284 -6.02 -18.43 1.31
C ILE A 284 -7.40 -19.09 1.14
N ASN A 285 -7.81 -19.81 2.18
CA ASN A 285 -8.85 -20.82 2.16
C ASN A 285 -10.25 -20.25 2.46
N TYR A 286 -10.35 -18.97 2.80
CA TYR A 286 -11.60 -18.28 3.07
C TYR A 286 -11.61 -16.85 2.52
N MET A 287 -12.81 -16.31 2.38
CA MET A 287 -13.05 -14.89 2.11
C MET A 287 -13.59 -14.15 3.34
N VAL A 288 -13.39 -12.85 3.39
CA VAL A 288 -13.97 -11.96 4.40
C VAL A 288 -15.13 -11.19 3.79
N LEU A 289 -16.29 -11.34 4.39
CA LEU A 289 -17.51 -10.63 4.04
C LEU A 289 -17.99 -9.78 5.23
N GLY A 290 -19.09 -9.06 5.03
CA GLY A 290 -19.69 -8.18 6.02
C GLY A 290 -20.30 -8.92 7.24
N PRO A 291 -21.13 -8.20 8.03
CA PRO A 291 -21.85 -8.79 9.15
C PRO A 291 -22.69 -9.99 8.70
N LEU A 292 -22.84 -11.01 9.56
CA LEU A 292 -23.56 -12.24 9.24
C LEU A 292 -24.96 -12.00 8.65
N GLU A 293 -25.70 -11.03 9.21
CA GLU A 293 -27.05 -10.67 8.79
C GLU A 293 -27.11 -10.11 7.36
N SER A 294 -26.00 -9.54 6.86
CA SER A 294 -25.90 -8.98 5.51
C SER A 294 -25.61 -10.04 4.44
N LEU A 295 -25.25 -11.26 4.85
CA LEU A 295 -24.84 -12.31 3.92
C LEU A 295 -26.02 -12.95 3.20
N SER A 296 -25.80 -13.32 1.93
CA SER A 296 -26.77 -14.10 1.16
C SER A 296 -27.05 -15.45 1.83
N PRO A 297 -28.22 -16.07 1.59
CA PRO A 297 -28.51 -17.41 2.09
C PRO A 297 -27.46 -18.46 1.66
N GLU A 298 -26.91 -18.32 0.45
CA GLU A 298 -25.85 -19.19 -0.06
C GLU A 298 -24.58 -19.09 0.79
N MET A 299 -24.11 -17.87 1.08
CA MET A 299 -22.90 -17.67 1.91
C MET A 299 -23.11 -18.16 3.36
N ARG A 300 -24.32 -17.98 3.90
CA ARG A 300 -24.68 -18.47 5.25
C ARG A 300 -24.75 -19.99 5.36
N ALA A 301 -24.90 -20.70 4.25
CA ALA A 301 -24.92 -22.17 4.22
C ALA A 301 -23.51 -22.79 4.19
N ARG A 302 -22.47 -22.00 3.92
CA ARG A 302 -21.07 -22.45 3.90
C ARG A 302 -20.49 -22.52 5.32
N LYS A 303 -19.35 -23.22 5.47
CA LYS A 303 -18.55 -23.17 6.70
C LYS A 303 -18.13 -21.72 6.95
N LEU A 304 -18.51 -21.15 8.09
CA LEU A 304 -18.24 -19.74 8.40
C LEU A 304 -17.84 -19.50 9.85
N ILE A 305 -17.21 -18.36 10.10
CA ILE A 305 -16.84 -17.87 11.43
C ILE A 305 -17.25 -16.40 11.53
N VAL A 306 -18.08 -16.07 12.51
CA VAL A 306 -18.35 -14.68 12.88
C VAL A 306 -17.13 -14.16 13.64
N HIS A 307 -16.31 -13.35 12.99
CA HIS A 307 -15.07 -12.85 13.59
C HIS A 307 -15.33 -11.67 14.51
N ASN A 308 -16.20 -10.75 14.08
CA ASN A 308 -16.71 -9.66 14.92
C ASN A 308 -18.06 -9.17 14.37
N SER A 309 -18.63 -8.13 14.97
CA SER A 309 -19.93 -7.56 14.56
C SER A 309 -19.97 -7.04 13.11
N TYR A 310 -18.82 -6.87 12.47
CA TYR A 310 -18.68 -6.33 11.12
C TYR A 310 -18.20 -7.33 10.08
N LEU A 311 -17.53 -8.42 10.49
CA LEU A 311 -16.82 -9.32 9.59
C LEU A 311 -17.16 -10.78 9.83
N THR A 312 -17.43 -11.50 8.74
CA THR A 312 -17.66 -12.95 8.71
C THR A 312 -16.67 -13.60 7.75
N LEU A 313 -15.98 -14.65 8.21
CA LEU A 313 -15.02 -15.40 7.39
C LEU A 313 -15.75 -16.61 6.82
N VAL A 314 -15.86 -16.69 5.50
CA VAL A 314 -16.62 -17.73 4.80
C VAL A 314 -15.66 -18.60 3.99
N ARG A 315 -15.69 -19.91 4.22
CA ARG A 315 -14.84 -20.87 3.52
C ARG A 315 -15.11 -20.83 2.01
N LEU A 316 -14.04 -20.83 1.22
CA LEU A 316 -14.14 -20.98 -0.22
C LEU A 316 -14.60 -22.40 -0.57
N ASN A 317 -15.37 -22.54 -1.65
CA ASN A 317 -15.75 -23.84 -2.19
C ASN A 317 -14.63 -24.43 -3.07
N HIS A 318 -14.80 -25.68 -3.52
CA HIS A 318 -13.75 -26.39 -4.28
C HIS A 318 -13.44 -25.73 -5.65
N GLU A 319 -14.44 -25.19 -6.34
CA GLU A 319 -14.24 -24.50 -7.63
C GLU A 319 -13.44 -23.21 -7.44
N GLU A 320 -13.79 -22.42 -6.43
CA GLU A 320 -13.08 -21.21 -6.03
C GLU A 320 -11.63 -21.54 -5.65
N LEU A 321 -11.40 -22.57 -4.82
CA LEU A 321 -10.05 -23.01 -4.43
C LEU A 321 -9.21 -23.50 -5.62
N SER A 322 -9.82 -24.21 -6.57
CA SER A 322 -9.15 -24.62 -7.81
C SER A 322 -8.74 -23.40 -8.65
N GLY A 323 -9.63 -22.43 -8.79
CA GLY A 323 -9.37 -21.18 -9.50
C GLY A 323 -8.24 -20.37 -8.85
N VAL A 324 -8.25 -20.23 -7.53
CA VAL A 324 -7.20 -19.55 -6.78
C VAL A 324 -5.85 -20.28 -6.93
N GLY A 325 -5.83 -21.62 -6.90
CA GLY A 325 -4.61 -22.40 -7.12
C GLY A 325 -3.98 -22.13 -8.49
N LYS A 326 -4.80 -22.08 -9.55
CA LYS A 326 -4.34 -21.72 -10.91
C LYS A 326 -3.79 -20.30 -10.97
N LEU A 327 -4.49 -19.34 -10.36
CA LEU A 327 -4.05 -17.94 -10.33
C LEU A 327 -2.69 -17.79 -9.61
N VAL A 328 -2.50 -18.47 -8.49
CA VAL A 328 -1.21 -18.45 -7.76
C VAL A 328 -0.10 -19.03 -8.64
N ALA A 329 -0.34 -20.15 -9.31
CA ALA A 329 0.63 -20.74 -10.25
C ALA A 329 1.01 -19.76 -11.37
N GLU A 330 0.02 -19.16 -12.02
CA GLU A 330 0.23 -18.18 -13.11
C GLU A 330 1.11 -17.00 -12.69
N LYS A 331 0.94 -16.52 -11.45
CA LYS A 331 1.73 -15.43 -10.87
C LYS A 331 3.16 -15.87 -10.59
N LEU A 332 3.33 -16.99 -9.89
CA LEU A 332 4.66 -17.50 -9.52
C LEU A 332 5.50 -17.88 -10.75
N ASN A 333 4.86 -18.34 -11.84
CA ASN A 333 5.55 -18.67 -13.09
C ASN A 333 6.22 -17.47 -13.77
N ARG A 334 5.91 -16.23 -13.38
CA ARG A 334 6.54 -15.01 -13.89
C ARG A 334 7.79 -14.62 -13.10
N ALA A 335 8.03 -15.25 -11.96
CA ALA A 335 9.15 -14.91 -11.10
C ALA A 335 10.49 -15.16 -11.81
N LYS A 336 11.40 -14.21 -11.66
CA LYS A 336 12.77 -14.27 -12.21
C LYS A 336 13.82 -14.63 -11.16
N GLY A 337 13.46 -14.49 -9.88
CA GLY A 337 14.31 -14.78 -8.72
C GLY A 337 14.12 -16.19 -8.17
N VAL A 338 14.81 -16.47 -7.05
CA VAL A 338 14.65 -17.74 -6.34
C VAL A 338 13.26 -17.81 -5.71
N THR A 339 12.43 -18.73 -6.19
CA THR A 339 11.08 -18.95 -5.69
C THR A 339 10.95 -20.35 -5.09
N ARG A 340 10.32 -20.47 -3.92
CA ARG A 340 10.03 -21.74 -3.23
C ARG A 340 8.62 -21.76 -2.67
N VAL A 341 7.91 -22.86 -2.84
CA VAL A 341 6.54 -23.04 -2.36
C VAL A 341 6.50 -24.13 -1.30
N PHE A 342 5.84 -23.85 -0.17
CA PHE A 342 5.68 -24.80 0.93
C PHE A 342 4.20 -24.98 1.26
N ILE A 343 3.76 -26.23 1.34
CA ILE A 343 2.37 -26.59 1.55
C ILE A 343 2.21 -27.30 2.90
N PRO A 344 1.52 -26.68 3.89
CA PRO A 344 1.19 -27.33 5.15
C PRO A 344 -0.03 -28.23 4.99
N LEU A 345 0.18 -29.55 5.00
CA LEU A 345 -0.89 -30.53 4.74
C LEU A 345 -1.96 -30.59 5.85
N GLN A 346 -1.66 -30.11 7.06
CA GLN A 346 -2.58 -30.14 8.20
C GLN A 346 -3.32 -28.83 8.44
N GLY A 347 -3.24 -27.86 7.51
CA GLY A 347 -4.06 -26.64 7.58
C GLY A 347 -3.36 -25.35 7.18
N TYR A 348 -4.12 -24.44 6.56
CA TYR A 348 -3.63 -23.16 6.04
C TYR A 348 -3.86 -21.99 6.99
N SER A 349 -4.65 -22.16 8.04
CA SER A 349 -4.98 -21.08 8.97
C SER A 349 -5.45 -21.67 10.30
N PHE A 350 -5.39 -20.91 11.38
CA PHE A 350 -5.83 -21.36 12.70
C PHE A 350 -7.17 -22.12 12.71
N PRO A 351 -8.25 -21.64 12.07
CA PRO A 351 -9.52 -22.38 12.05
C PRO A 351 -9.57 -23.57 11.09
N ASP A 352 -8.57 -23.72 10.23
CA ASP A 352 -8.42 -24.82 9.28
C ASP A 352 -7.51 -25.90 9.87
N ARG A 353 -7.92 -26.46 11.00
CA ARG A 353 -7.27 -27.58 11.68
C ARG A 353 -8.33 -28.61 12.04
N HIS A 354 -7.96 -29.89 12.11
CA HIS A 354 -8.88 -30.95 12.52
C HIS A 354 -9.78 -30.54 13.71
N SER A 355 -11.08 -30.76 13.56
CA SER A 355 -12.14 -30.37 14.52
C SER A 355 -12.45 -28.86 14.66
N LEU A 356 -11.82 -27.98 13.88
CA LEU A 356 -12.13 -26.55 13.85
C LEU A 356 -13.03 -26.16 12.65
N PRO A 357 -13.71 -25.00 12.70
CA PRO A 357 -14.84 -24.71 11.81
C PRO A 357 -14.50 -24.63 10.31
N HIS A 358 -13.26 -24.32 9.95
CA HIS A 358 -12.83 -24.22 8.54
C HIS A 358 -12.10 -25.47 8.04
N TRP A 359 -11.94 -26.50 8.87
CA TRP A 359 -11.30 -27.75 8.50
C TRP A 359 -11.93 -28.36 7.25
N ASP A 360 -11.14 -28.42 6.18
CA ASP A 360 -11.57 -28.97 4.91
C ASP A 360 -10.36 -29.50 4.10
N PRO A 361 -9.90 -30.73 4.42
CA PRO A 361 -8.72 -31.29 3.79
C PRO A 361 -8.93 -31.59 2.30
N GLU A 362 -10.18 -31.86 1.88
CA GLU A 362 -10.54 -32.07 0.47
C GLU A 362 -10.42 -30.76 -0.31
N GLY A 363 -11.02 -29.67 0.18
CA GLY A 363 -10.85 -28.35 -0.41
C GLY A 363 -9.40 -27.90 -0.47
N ASN A 364 -8.62 -28.16 0.59
CA ASN A 364 -7.18 -27.88 0.62
C ASN A 364 -6.42 -28.65 -0.46
N ARG A 365 -6.74 -29.94 -0.66
CA ARG A 365 -6.15 -30.76 -1.72
C ARG A 365 -6.49 -30.22 -3.10
N VAL A 366 -7.73 -29.79 -3.33
CA VAL A 366 -8.14 -29.18 -4.61
C VAL A 366 -7.31 -27.95 -4.96
N PHE A 367 -7.02 -27.08 -3.98
CA PHE A 367 -6.11 -25.95 -4.18
C PHE A 367 -4.70 -26.42 -4.57
N VAL A 368 -4.14 -27.39 -3.84
CA VAL A 368 -2.77 -27.90 -4.07
C VAL A 368 -2.64 -28.55 -5.44
N ASP A 369 -3.61 -29.38 -5.82
CA ASP A 369 -3.58 -30.08 -7.11
C ASP A 369 -3.67 -29.08 -8.27
N ALA A 370 -4.51 -28.04 -8.15
CA ALA A 370 -4.62 -26.99 -9.14
C ALA A 370 -3.34 -26.14 -9.26
N LEU A 371 -2.73 -25.81 -8.12
CA LEU A 371 -1.43 -25.12 -8.06
C LEU A 371 -0.35 -25.97 -8.74
N LYS A 372 -0.18 -27.23 -8.34
CA LYS A 372 0.84 -28.15 -8.88
C LYS A 372 0.68 -28.40 -10.38
N ALA A 373 -0.55 -28.50 -10.87
CA ALA A 373 -0.82 -28.70 -12.29
C ALA A 373 -0.40 -27.50 -13.15
N GLY A 374 -0.45 -26.28 -12.60
CA GLY A 374 -0.10 -25.05 -13.30
C GLY A 374 1.32 -24.52 -13.04
N LEU A 375 1.97 -24.96 -11.96
CA LEU A 375 3.25 -24.43 -11.51
C LEU A 375 4.39 -24.92 -12.43
N ASN A 376 5.30 -24.01 -12.78
CA ASN A 376 6.53 -24.36 -13.49
C ASN A 376 7.30 -25.41 -12.67
N PRO A 377 7.63 -26.59 -13.23
CA PRO A 377 8.40 -27.63 -12.54
C PRO A 377 9.76 -27.20 -12.00
N GLU A 378 10.33 -26.10 -12.50
CA GLU A 378 11.57 -25.52 -11.99
C GLU A 378 11.40 -24.78 -10.65
N ILE A 379 10.17 -24.45 -10.25
CA ILE A 379 9.85 -23.86 -8.95
C ILE A 379 9.62 -25.00 -7.96
N PRO A 380 10.51 -25.23 -6.97
CA PRO A 380 10.33 -26.30 -6.00
C PRO A 380 9.07 -26.07 -5.16
N LEU A 381 8.29 -27.13 -5.02
CA LEU A 381 7.13 -27.20 -4.14
C LEU A 381 7.33 -28.35 -3.16
N VAL A 382 7.34 -28.03 -1.87
CA VAL A 382 7.55 -28.97 -0.77
C VAL A 382 6.25 -29.11 0.02
N GLU A 383 5.76 -30.35 0.16
CA GLU A 383 4.64 -30.67 1.03
C GLU A 383 5.17 -31.13 2.39
N LEU A 384 4.68 -30.52 3.47
CA LEU A 384 5.07 -30.83 4.84
C LEU A 384 3.84 -31.31 5.62
N ASP A 385 3.96 -32.43 6.31
CA ASP A 385 2.89 -33.00 7.14
C ASP A 385 2.75 -32.27 8.48
N ALA A 386 2.42 -30.98 8.39
CA ALA A 386 2.31 -30.06 9.51
C ALA A 386 1.26 -28.97 9.20
N HIS A 387 0.78 -28.27 10.22
CA HIS A 387 -0.09 -27.12 10.04
C HIS A 387 0.77 -25.86 9.92
N ILE A 388 0.29 -24.83 9.22
CA ILE A 388 1.04 -23.58 8.99
C ILE A 388 1.58 -22.85 10.24
N ASN A 389 1.06 -23.19 11.42
CA ASN A 389 1.41 -22.56 12.69
C ASN A 389 2.31 -23.44 13.56
N ASP A 390 2.60 -24.65 13.08
CA ASP A 390 3.40 -25.63 13.81
C ASP A 390 4.90 -25.40 13.52
N PRO A 391 5.78 -25.58 14.51
CA PRO A 391 7.23 -25.58 14.31
C PRO A 391 7.70 -26.49 13.18
N GLU A 392 7.07 -27.66 13.05
CA GLU A 392 7.36 -28.67 12.03
C GLU A 392 7.11 -28.16 10.60
N PHE A 393 6.31 -27.09 10.44
CA PHE A 393 6.17 -26.38 9.16
C PHE A 393 7.15 -25.21 9.06
N ILE A 394 7.23 -24.38 10.10
CA ILE A 394 7.96 -23.11 10.04
C ILE A 394 9.47 -23.29 10.02
N ASP A 395 10.00 -24.22 10.82
CA ASP A 395 11.46 -24.39 10.94
C ASP A 395 12.09 -24.80 9.61
N PRO A 396 11.58 -25.82 8.88
CA PRO A 396 12.13 -26.17 7.57
C PRO A 396 12.05 -25.03 6.56
N VAL A 397 10.97 -24.25 6.57
CA VAL A 397 10.78 -23.10 5.67
C VAL A 397 11.85 -22.03 5.93
N VAL A 398 12.07 -21.70 7.20
CA VAL A 398 13.05 -20.67 7.60
C VAL A 398 14.48 -21.16 7.42
N GLU A 399 14.76 -22.44 7.72
CA GLU A 399 16.07 -23.05 7.47
C GLU A 399 16.46 -22.98 5.99
N GLU A 400 15.54 -23.33 5.08
CA GLU A 400 15.80 -23.22 3.65
C GLU A 400 15.93 -21.76 3.22
N PHE A 401 15.11 -20.85 3.77
CA PHE A 401 15.22 -19.41 3.50
C PHE A 401 16.59 -18.87 3.90
N LEU A 402 17.04 -19.15 5.12
CA LEU A 402 18.36 -18.76 5.62
C LEU A 402 19.49 -19.34 4.77
N SER A 403 19.37 -20.60 4.34
CA SER A 403 20.35 -21.22 3.44
C SER A 403 20.45 -20.47 2.10
N VAL A 404 19.33 -20.05 1.52
CA VAL A 404 19.34 -19.27 0.28
C VAL A 404 19.91 -17.87 0.51
N MET A 405 19.48 -17.20 1.58
CA MET A 405 19.94 -15.85 1.92
C MET A 405 21.44 -15.78 2.23
N ASN A 406 22.04 -16.85 2.76
CA ASN A 406 23.48 -16.91 3.05
C ASN A 406 24.33 -17.31 1.83
N ALA A 407 23.73 -17.89 0.80
CA ALA A 407 24.42 -18.32 -0.41
C ALA A 407 24.44 -17.24 -1.52
N THR A 408 23.65 -16.17 -1.34
CA THR A 408 23.49 -15.05 -2.28
C THR A 408 24.21 -13.83 -1.74
#